data_AF-B6AV99-F1
#
_entry.id   AF-B6AV99-F1
#
_cell.length_a   1.000
_cell.length_b   1.000
_cell.length_c   1.000
_cell.angle_alpha   90.00
_cell.angle_beta   90.00
_cell.angle_gamma   90.00
#
_symmetry.space_group_name_H-M   'P 1'
#
loop_
_entity.id
_entity.type
_entity.pdbx_description
1 polymer ?
#
loop_
_entity_poly.entity_id
_entity_poly.type
_entity_poly.pdbx_seq_one_letter_code
_entity_poly.pdbx_strand_id
1 'polypeptide(L)'
;MSRAQEFRKSALSDLSDEIGVYALCDLDGVPMYVGQSVDGIRSRVRRHLTSARSDIIANRQIDVWEIAYVWAWPVAEKLDIEPLEAALFQRFDAEKSLMNGKVLPLKMNAVNEPERQQIQVIEEGERQRRLRPDQRLERQIRQYGILVDYIQTVKSAPHLKRALDAHFERLVRYHKTFL
;
A
#
# COMPACT_ATOMS: atom_id res chain seq x y z
N MET A 1 17.35 -10.37 13.97
CA MET A 1 16.45 -9.54 13.14
C MET A 1 16.97 -8.10 13.23
N SER A 2 16.76 -7.26 12.23
CA SER A 2 17.14 -5.84 12.37
C SER A 2 16.17 -5.13 13.31
N ARG A 3 16.60 -4.05 13.97
CA ARG A 3 15.74 -3.21 14.82
C ARG A 3 14.45 -2.79 14.11
N ALA A 4 14.53 -2.44 12.83
CA ALA A 4 13.37 -2.10 12.01
C ALA A 4 12.39 -3.27 11.83
N GLN A 5 12.90 -4.51 11.71
CA GLN A 5 12.05 -5.71 11.64
C GLN A 5 11.36 -6.00 12.97
N GLU A 6 12.03 -5.77 14.10
CA GLU A 6 11.47 -5.94 15.44
C GLU A 6 10.38 -4.90 15.73
N PHE A 7 10.64 -3.62 15.42
CA PHE A 7 9.64 -2.57 15.53
C PHE A 7 8.40 -2.92 14.71
N ARG A 8 8.58 -3.30 13.44
CA ARG A 8 7.46 -3.66 12.56
C ARG A 8 6.70 -4.87 13.08
N LYS A 9 7.39 -5.90 13.58
CA LYS A 9 6.75 -7.07 14.18
C LYS A 9 5.90 -6.68 15.39
N SER A 10 6.42 -5.80 16.24
CA SER A 10 5.67 -5.28 17.39
C SER A 10 4.48 -4.44 16.95
N ALA A 11 4.66 -3.45 16.07
CA ALA A 11 3.57 -2.61 15.62
C ALA A 11 2.44 -3.42 14.98
N LEU A 12 2.77 -4.43 14.17
CA LEU A 12 1.78 -5.30 13.56
C LEU A 12 1.02 -6.19 14.56
N SER A 13 1.49 -6.40 15.80
CA SER A 13 0.71 -7.18 16.77
C SER A 13 -0.62 -6.51 17.12
N ASP A 14 -0.65 -5.18 17.03
CA ASP A 14 -1.80 -4.35 17.41
C ASP A 14 -2.83 -4.22 16.28
N LEU A 15 -2.50 -4.70 15.08
CA LEU A 15 -3.40 -4.73 13.94
C LEU A 15 -4.38 -5.91 14.06
N SER A 16 -5.66 -5.68 13.76
CA SER A 16 -6.66 -6.77 13.72
C SER A 16 -6.25 -7.88 12.75
N ASP A 17 -6.53 -9.11 13.16
CA ASP A 17 -6.34 -10.33 12.35
C ASP A 17 -7.68 -10.94 11.95
N GLU A 18 -8.76 -10.19 12.13
CA GLU A 18 -10.06 -10.50 11.57
C GLU A 18 -10.03 -10.35 10.05
N ILE A 19 -11.09 -10.82 9.41
CA ILE A 19 -11.32 -10.60 7.98
C ILE A 19 -11.66 -9.13 7.72
N GLY A 20 -11.44 -8.66 6.50
CA GLY A 20 -11.80 -7.30 6.11
C GLY A 20 -10.84 -6.69 5.12
N VAL A 21 -10.76 -5.36 5.14
CA VAL A 21 -10.03 -4.57 4.15
C VAL A 21 -8.89 -3.81 4.85
N TYR A 22 -7.80 -3.59 4.13
CA TYR A 22 -6.67 -2.81 4.59
C TYR A 22 -6.16 -1.87 3.50
N ALA A 23 -5.48 -0.82 3.92
CA ALA A 23 -4.72 0.06 3.04
C ALA A 23 -3.26 0.17 3.49
N LEU A 24 -2.34 0.06 2.54
CA LEU A 24 -0.93 0.38 2.74
C LEU A 24 -0.74 1.84 2.39
N CYS A 25 -0.19 2.61 3.32
CA CYS A 25 -0.07 4.06 3.20
C CYS A 25 1.40 4.48 3.18
N ASP A 26 1.68 5.54 2.41
CA ASP A 26 3.01 6.09 2.25
C ASP A 26 3.54 6.79 3.51
N LEU A 27 4.73 7.38 3.41
CA LEU A 27 5.39 8.11 4.49
C LEU A 27 4.60 9.33 5.01
N ASP A 28 3.64 9.84 4.23
CA ASP A 28 2.74 10.94 4.61
C ASP A 28 1.41 10.44 5.18
N GLY A 29 1.21 9.11 5.28
CA GLY A 29 -0.06 8.52 5.70
C GLY A 29 -1.13 8.50 4.61
N VAL A 30 -0.74 8.61 3.33
CA VAL A 30 -1.68 8.59 2.22
C VAL A 30 -1.77 7.19 1.61
N PRO A 31 -2.97 6.62 1.41
CA PRO A 31 -3.12 5.32 0.78
C PRO A 31 -2.42 5.21 -0.57
N MET A 32 -1.75 4.08 -0.78
CA MET A 32 -1.10 3.70 -2.03
C MET A 32 -1.67 2.42 -2.62
N TYR A 33 -2.17 1.54 -1.75
CA TYR A 33 -2.71 0.25 -2.12
C TYR A 33 -3.83 -0.12 -1.18
N VAL A 34 -4.94 -0.62 -1.70
CA VAL A 34 -6.06 -1.19 -0.94
C VAL A 34 -6.11 -2.70 -1.22
N GLY A 35 -6.36 -3.52 -0.22
CA GLY A 35 -6.55 -4.95 -0.42
C GLY A 35 -7.45 -5.55 0.63
N GLN A 36 -7.95 -6.75 0.35
CA GLN A 36 -8.78 -7.52 1.25
C GLN A 36 -8.08 -8.77 1.80
N SER A 37 -8.58 -9.28 2.93
CA SER A 37 -8.19 -10.57 3.49
C SER A 37 -9.39 -11.31 4.08
N VAL A 38 -9.50 -12.60 3.75
CA VAL A 38 -10.44 -13.57 4.37
C VAL A 38 -9.76 -14.51 5.37
N ASP A 39 -8.43 -14.45 5.45
CA ASP A 39 -7.59 -15.28 6.31
C ASP A 39 -6.98 -14.47 7.48
N GLY A 40 -7.33 -13.19 7.58
CA GLY A 40 -6.84 -12.24 8.58
C GLY A 40 -6.05 -11.08 7.98
N ILE A 41 -6.41 -9.84 8.34
CA ILE A 41 -5.77 -8.62 7.83
C ILE A 41 -4.29 -8.58 8.23
N ARG A 42 -3.99 -8.74 9.52
CA ARG A 42 -2.61 -8.77 10.04
C ARG A 42 -1.75 -9.82 9.33
N SER A 43 -2.26 -11.03 9.16
CA SER A 43 -1.56 -12.11 8.45
C SER A 43 -1.23 -11.73 7.01
N ARG A 44 -2.17 -11.13 6.26
CA ARG A 44 -1.96 -10.68 4.88
C ARG A 44 -0.98 -9.50 4.79
N VAL A 45 -1.13 -8.49 5.63
CA VAL A 45 -0.24 -7.31 5.69
C VAL A 45 1.18 -7.74 6.05
N ARG A 46 1.36 -8.62 7.05
CA ARG A 46 2.68 -9.15 7.41
C ARG A 46 3.36 -9.82 6.23
N ARG A 47 2.64 -10.64 5.46
CA ARG A 47 3.17 -11.29 4.25
C ARG A 47 3.70 -10.26 3.25
N HIS A 48 2.97 -9.17 3.01
CA HIS A 48 3.41 -8.08 2.14
C HIS A 48 4.71 -7.44 2.62
N LEU A 49 4.83 -7.18 3.93
CA LEU A 49 5.97 -6.46 4.48
C LEU A 49 7.22 -7.32 4.71
N THR A 50 7.10 -8.66 4.72
CA THR A 50 8.23 -9.56 5.01
C THR A 50 8.59 -10.51 3.88
N SER A 51 7.73 -10.72 2.88
CA SER A 51 7.98 -11.71 1.82
C SER A 51 8.12 -11.05 0.45
N ALA A 52 9.28 -11.25 -0.17
CA ALA A 52 9.49 -10.89 -1.58
C ALA A 52 8.61 -11.67 -2.56
N ARG A 53 7.93 -12.74 -2.10
CA ARG A 53 6.99 -13.57 -2.89
C ARG A 53 5.54 -13.08 -2.81
N SER A 54 5.29 -12.03 -2.03
CA SER A 54 4.01 -11.34 -2.09
C SER A 54 3.76 -10.85 -3.52
N ASP A 55 2.57 -11.07 -4.07
CA ASP A 55 2.16 -10.62 -5.41
C ASP A 55 2.51 -9.14 -5.69
N ILE A 56 2.10 -8.21 -4.82
CA ILE A 56 2.36 -6.77 -5.02
C ILE A 56 3.85 -6.39 -4.96
N ILE A 57 4.67 -7.20 -4.30
CA ILE A 57 6.12 -6.97 -4.15
C ILE A 57 6.89 -7.68 -5.27
N ALA A 58 6.51 -8.91 -5.59
CA ALA A 58 7.06 -9.72 -6.67
C ALA A 58 6.87 -9.04 -8.02
N ASN A 59 5.70 -8.42 -8.23
CA ASN A 59 5.37 -7.65 -9.43
C ASN A 59 5.88 -6.21 -9.40
N ARG A 60 6.67 -5.81 -8.38
CA ARG A 60 7.25 -4.47 -8.22
C ARG A 60 6.23 -3.33 -8.19
N GLN A 61 4.97 -3.61 -7.82
CA GLN A 61 3.91 -2.61 -7.76
C GLN A 61 4.06 -1.68 -6.55
N ILE A 62 4.57 -2.21 -5.44
CA ILE A 62 4.74 -1.46 -4.20
C ILE A 62 6.16 -1.67 -3.68
N ASP A 63 6.75 -0.58 -3.20
CA ASP A 63 7.98 -0.60 -2.45
C ASP A 63 7.69 -0.60 -0.95
N VAL A 64 8.13 -1.65 -0.25
CA VAL A 64 8.01 -1.77 1.22
C VAL A 64 8.72 -0.62 1.95
N TRP A 65 9.69 0.02 1.31
CA TRP A 65 10.36 1.20 1.86
C TRP A 65 9.43 2.40 2.00
N GLU A 66 8.42 2.55 1.13
CA GLU A 66 7.51 3.70 1.17
C GLU A 66 6.39 3.53 2.22
N ILE A 67 6.15 2.30 2.70
CA ILE A 67 5.05 2.01 3.62
C ILE A 67 5.40 2.45 5.04
N ALA A 68 4.69 3.46 5.55
CA ALA A 68 4.81 3.90 6.94
C ALA A 68 3.60 3.55 7.80
N TYR A 69 2.40 3.51 7.20
CA TYR A 69 1.17 3.24 7.93
C TYR A 69 0.36 2.12 7.27
N VAL A 70 -0.39 1.42 8.10
CA VAL A 70 -1.40 0.45 7.68
C VAL A 70 -2.72 0.89 8.28
N TRP A 71 -3.73 1.03 7.42
CA TRP A 71 -5.11 1.21 7.85
C TRP A 71 -5.85 -0.12 7.70
N ALA A 72 -6.74 -0.44 8.64
CA ALA A 72 -7.52 -1.66 8.61
C ALA A 72 -8.98 -1.38 9.01
N TRP A 73 -9.88 -2.09 8.34
CA TRP A 73 -11.31 -2.08 8.56
C TRP A 73 -11.77 -3.53 8.72
N PRO A 74 -11.74 -4.07 9.96
CA PRO A 74 -12.23 -5.41 10.22
C PRO A 74 -13.74 -5.47 10.03
N VAL A 75 -14.24 -6.53 9.41
CA VAL A 75 -15.67 -6.75 9.18
C VAL A 75 -16.10 -8.06 9.82
N ALA A 76 -17.37 -8.13 10.22
CA ALA A 76 -17.93 -9.35 10.80
C ALA A 76 -18.19 -10.43 9.72
N GLU A 77 -18.71 -10.02 8.56
CA GLU A 77 -19.18 -10.94 7.52
C GLU A 77 -18.32 -10.84 6.25
N LYS A 78 -18.03 -12.00 5.62
CA LYS A 78 -17.25 -12.05 4.37
C LYS A 78 -17.92 -11.30 3.22
N LEU A 79 -19.25 -11.21 3.25
CA LEU A 79 -20.05 -10.51 2.24
C LEU A 79 -19.80 -8.99 2.23
N ASP A 80 -19.34 -8.43 3.36
CA ASP A 80 -19.09 -6.99 3.49
C ASP A 80 -17.72 -6.57 2.95
N ILE A 81 -16.81 -7.54 2.70
CA ILE A 81 -15.43 -7.26 2.28
C ILE A 81 -15.39 -6.65 0.88
N GLU A 82 -16.00 -7.29 -0.14
CA GLU A 82 -15.91 -6.79 -1.52
C GLU A 82 -16.55 -5.39 -1.70
N PRO A 83 -17.75 -5.10 -1.15
CA PRO A 83 -18.33 -3.76 -1.23
C PRO A 83 -17.44 -2.71 -0.55
N LEU A 84 -16.88 -3.05 0.61
CA LEU A 84 -15.98 -2.16 1.35
C LEU A 84 -14.68 -1.90 0.61
N GLU A 85 -14.05 -2.94 0.03
CA GLU A 85 -12.84 -2.80 -0.77
C GLU A 85 -13.08 -1.87 -1.97
N ALA A 86 -14.20 -2.05 -2.68
CA ALA A 86 -14.55 -1.21 -3.82
C ALA A 86 -14.80 0.25 -3.43
N ALA A 87 -15.53 0.49 -2.33
CA ALA A 87 -15.81 1.85 -1.85
C ALA A 87 -14.53 2.57 -1.40
N LEU A 88 -13.67 1.89 -0.64
CA LEU A 88 -12.39 2.43 -0.18
C LEU A 88 -11.44 2.69 -1.35
N PHE A 89 -11.33 1.73 -2.27
CA PHE A 89 -10.51 1.88 -3.47
C PHE A 89 -10.89 3.14 -4.24
N GLN A 90 -12.17 3.34 -4.56
CA GLN A 90 -12.59 4.50 -5.33
C GLN A 90 -12.41 5.82 -4.60
N ARG A 91 -12.74 5.86 -3.29
CA ARG A 91 -12.55 7.06 -2.48
C ARG A 91 -11.10 7.52 -2.52
N PHE A 92 -10.16 6.59 -2.27
CA PHE A 92 -8.75 6.94 -2.22
C PHE A 92 -8.13 7.15 -3.60
N ASP A 93 -8.55 6.38 -4.60
CA ASP A 93 -8.05 6.52 -5.97
C ASP A 93 -8.46 7.85 -6.62
N ALA A 94 -9.65 8.36 -6.28
CA ALA A 94 -10.11 9.68 -6.70
C ALA A 94 -9.30 10.83 -6.06
N GLU A 95 -8.77 10.62 -4.85
CA GLU A 95 -7.90 11.59 -4.19
C GLU A 95 -6.46 11.53 -4.73
N LYS A 96 -5.89 10.30 -4.79
CA LYS A 96 -4.58 10.02 -5.39
C LYS A 96 -4.57 8.62 -5.96
N SER A 97 -4.09 8.51 -7.20
CA SER A 97 -3.97 7.25 -7.93
C SER A 97 -3.31 6.16 -7.07
N LEU A 98 -4.06 5.06 -6.88
CA LEU A 98 -3.57 3.88 -6.19
C LEU A 98 -2.80 2.99 -7.17
N MET A 99 -1.83 2.23 -6.63
CA MET A 99 -1.05 1.23 -7.37
C MET A 99 -1.84 -0.07 -7.62
N ASN A 100 -3.08 -0.15 -7.15
CA ASN A 100 -3.94 -1.31 -7.35
C ASN A 100 -4.09 -1.62 -8.83
N GLY A 101 -4.07 -2.90 -9.13
CA GLY A 101 -4.14 -3.36 -10.50
C GLY A 101 -5.53 -3.36 -11.14
N LYS A 102 -6.58 -3.37 -10.32
CA LYS A 102 -7.94 -3.57 -10.77
C LYS A 102 -8.78 -2.36 -10.37
N VAL A 103 -9.42 -1.73 -11.36
CA VAL A 103 -10.49 -0.79 -11.09
C VAL A 103 -11.69 -1.59 -10.60
N LEU A 104 -12.10 -1.37 -9.35
CA LEU A 104 -13.25 -2.04 -8.77
C LEU A 104 -14.53 -1.24 -9.13
N PRO A 105 -15.48 -1.83 -9.89
CA PRO A 105 -16.72 -1.14 -10.24
C PRO A 105 -17.62 -0.96 -9.01
N LEU A 106 -18.32 0.19 -8.94
CA LEU A 106 -19.28 0.49 -7.87
C LEU A 106 -20.40 -0.56 -7.86
N LYS A 107 -20.67 -1.11 -6.68
CA LYS A 107 -22.02 -1.60 -6.36
C LYS A 107 -22.69 -0.48 -5.57
N MET A 108 -23.83 0.05 -6.05
CA MET A 108 -24.60 1.16 -5.44
C MET A 108 -25.24 0.83 -4.08
N ASN A 109 -24.68 -0.12 -3.32
CA ASN A 109 -25.22 -0.49 -2.02
C ASN A 109 -24.59 0.40 -0.94
N ALA A 110 -25.37 0.78 0.05
CA ALA A 110 -24.85 1.42 1.26
C ALA A 110 -23.82 0.47 1.89
N VAL A 111 -22.57 0.89 1.95
CA VAL A 111 -21.48 0.13 2.58
C VAL A 111 -21.42 0.56 4.05
N ASN A 112 -21.51 -0.42 4.95
CA ASN A 112 -21.22 -0.18 6.35
C ASN A 112 -19.70 -0.13 6.53
N GLU A 113 -19.14 1.06 6.74
CA GLU A 113 -17.72 1.24 7.01
C GLU A 113 -17.47 1.13 8.53
N PRO A 114 -16.79 0.09 9.01
CA PRO A 114 -16.47 -0.06 10.44
C PRO A 114 -15.39 0.96 10.86
N GLU A 115 -15.13 1.03 12.16
CA GLU A 115 -14.08 1.92 12.68
C GLU A 115 -12.70 1.53 12.11
N ARG A 116 -12.01 2.54 11.57
CA ARG A 116 -10.68 2.38 10.97
C ARG A 116 -9.61 2.29 12.06
N GLN A 117 -8.88 1.18 12.08
CA GLN A 117 -7.61 1.08 12.80
C GLN A 117 -6.48 1.69 11.97
N GLN A 118 -5.55 2.39 12.63
CA GLN A 118 -4.35 2.94 12.01
C GLN A 118 -3.11 2.57 12.82
N ILE A 119 -2.16 1.90 12.18
CA ILE A 119 -0.91 1.44 12.80
C ILE A 119 0.29 1.98 12.01
N GLN A 120 1.27 2.55 12.71
CA GLN A 120 2.54 2.95 12.13
C GLN A 120 3.53 1.77 12.15
N VAL A 121 4.06 1.37 10.99
CA VAL A 121 4.87 0.15 10.81
C VAL A 121 6.36 0.42 10.60
N ILE A 122 6.80 1.65 10.81
CA ILE A 122 8.21 2.08 10.83
C ILE A 122 8.45 3.06 11.98
N GLU A 123 9.65 3.06 12.57
CA GLU A 123 9.98 4.00 13.63
C GLU A 123 9.90 5.45 13.14
N GLU A 124 9.46 6.37 14.01
CA GLU A 124 9.28 7.77 13.64
C GLU A 124 10.57 8.44 13.15
N GLY A 125 11.68 8.22 13.85
CA GLY A 125 12.98 8.74 13.43
C GLY A 125 13.44 8.16 12.08
N GLU A 126 13.02 6.94 11.73
CA GLU A 126 13.28 6.36 10.42
C GLU A 126 12.37 6.97 9.35
N ARG A 127 11.08 7.13 9.64
CA ARG A 127 10.13 7.81 8.75
C ARG A 127 10.62 9.20 8.37
N GLN A 128 11.05 10.00 9.35
CA GLN A 128 11.55 11.36 9.11
C GLN A 128 12.81 11.38 8.24
N ARG A 129 13.71 10.40 8.39
CA ARG A 129 14.86 10.26 7.48
C ARG A 129 14.41 9.96 6.06
N ARG A 130 13.50 8.99 5.88
CA ARG A 130 12.95 8.60 4.57
C ARG A 130 12.15 9.73 3.90
N LEU A 131 11.56 10.65 4.68
CA LEU A 131 10.84 11.81 4.18
C LEU A 131 11.74 12.88 3.56
N ARG A 132 13.05 12.85 3.83
CA ARG A 132 13.98 13.83 3.28
C ARG A 132 13.90 13.83 1.75
N PRO A 133 13.80 14.99 1.09
CA PRO A 133 13.56 15.06 -0.35
C PRO A 133 14.58 14.30 -1.18
N ASP A 134 15.87 14.34 -0.80
CA ASP A 134 16.96 13.62 -1.48
C ASP A 134 16.78 12.10 -1.43
N GLN A 135 16.46 11.56 -0.25
CA GLN A 135 16.26 10.12 -0.07
C GLN A 135 14.99 9.63 -0.77
N ARG A 136 13.90 10.39 -0.62
CA ARG A 136 12.60 10.01 -1.15
C ARG A 136 12.58 10.04 -2.66
N LEU A 137 13.18 11.06 -3.28
CA LEU A 137 13.28 11.17 -4.73
C LEU A 137 14.17 10.05 -5.31
N GLU A 138 15.37 9.83 -4.75
CA GLU A 138 16.26 8.76 -5.24
C GLU A 138 15.57 7.40 -5.19
N ARG A 139 14.87 7.10 -4.08
CA ARG A 139 14.15 5.85 -3.92
C ARG A 139 13.04 5.69 -4.96
N GLN A 140 12.27 6.74 -5.20
CA GLN A 140 11.18 6.71 -6.17
C GLN A 140 11.70 6.52 -7.61
N ILE A 141 12.80 7.18 -7.98
CA ILE A 141 13.44 7.00 -9.30
C ILE A 141 13.84 5.52 -9.48
N ARG A 142 14.48 4.94 -8.46
CA ARG A 142 14.90 3.53 -8.47
C ARG A 142 13.72 2.59 -8.60
N GLN A 143 12.67 2.80 -7.81
CA GLN A 143 11.47 1.96 -7.84
C GLN A 143 10.76 2.04 -9.21
N TYR A 144 10.64 3.24 -9.76
CA TYR A 144 10.08 3.47 -11.10
C TYR A 144 10.88 2.70 -12.15
N GLY A 145 12.21 2.81 -12.15
CA GLY A 145 13.08 2.07 -13.07
C GLY A 145 12.94 0.54 -12.95
N ILE A 146 12.87 0.03 -11.72
CA ILE A 146 12.67 -1.42 -11.47
C ILE A 146 11.31 -1.89 -12.04
N LEU A 147 10.26 -1.10 -11.89
CA LEU A 147 8.94 -1.45 -12.43
C LEU A 147 8.94 -1.41 -13.97
N VAL A 148 9.58 -0.41 -14.59
CA VAL A 148 9.76 -0.35 -16.05
C VAL A 148 10.49 -1.58 -16.57
N ASP A 149 11.63 -1.93 -15.97
CA ASP A 149 12.42 -3.10 -16.35
C ASP A 149 11.60 -4.39 -16.22
N TYR A 150 10.87 -4.57 -15.11
CA TYR A 150 10.00 -5.73 -14.90
C TYR A 150 8.90 -5.84 -15.98
N ILE A 151 8.28 -4.71 -16.35
CA ILE A 151 7.24 -4.69 -17.40
C ILE A 151 7.81 -5.11 -18.75
N GLN A 152 9.03 -4.69 -19.07
CA GLN A 152 9.70 -5.00 -20.34
C GLN A 152 10.22 -6.43 -20.40
N THR A 153 10.78 -6.93 -19.30
CA THR A 153 11.54 -8.20 -19.30
C THR A 153 10.71 -9.39 -18.83
N VAL A 154 9.71 -9.18 -17.97
CA VAL A 154 8.96 -10.27 -17.34
C VAL A 154 7.51 -10.32 -17.82
N LYS A 155 6.76 -9.23 -17.62
CA LYS A 155 5.31 -9.23 -17.89
C LYS A 155 4.77 -7.83 -18.12
N SER A 156 4.13 -7.61 -19.26
CA SER A 156 3.33 -6.42 -19.52
C SER A 156 1.85 -6.71 -19.23
N ALA A 157 1.26 -5.99 -18.28
CA ALA A 157 -0.15 -6.13 -17.91
C ALA A 157 -0.78 -4.77 -17.57
N PRO A 158 -2.09 -4.56 -17.81
CA PRO A 158 -2.76 -3.28 -17.57
C PRO A 158 -2.58 -2.76 -16.14
N HIS A 159 -2.63 -3.66 -15.16
CA HIS A 159 -2.44 -3.31 -13.76
C HIS A 159 -1.05 -2.75 -13.44
N LEU A 160 0.01 -3.22 -14.12
CA LEU A 160 1.37 -2.74 -13.91
C LEU A 160 1.57 -1.37 -14.54
N LYS A 161 0.93 -1.12 -15.69
CA LYS A 161 0.94 0.20 -16.34
C LYS A 161 0.24 1.24 -15.47
N ARG A 162 -0.88 0.88 -14.85
CA ARG A 162 -1.56 1.75 -13.89
C ARG A 162 -0.70 2.09 -12.68
N ALA A 163 -0.03 1.08 -12.10
CA ALA A 163 0.92 1.31 -11.01
C ALA A 163 2.09 2.21 -11.47
N LEU A 164 2.57 2.03 -12.70
CA LEU A 164 3.61 2.88 -13.29
C LEU A 164 3.18 4.34 -13.37
N ASP A 165 1.97 4.62 -13.85
CA ASP A 165 1.42 5.98 -13.94
C ASP A 165 1.30 6.62 -12.55
N ALA A 166 0.77 5.89 -11.57
CA ALA A 166 0.68 6.37 -10.18
C ALA A 166 2.08 6.61 -9.56
N HIS A 167 3.09 5.81 -9.91
CA HIS A 167 4.47 6.08 -9.49
C HIS A 167 5.05 7.31 -10.17
N PHE A 168 4.69 7.59 -11.43
CA PHE A 168 5.12 8.78 -12.15
C PHE A 168 4.55 10.07 -11.56
N GLU A 169 3.27 10.09 -11.20
CA GLU A 169 2.65 11.23 -10.49
C GLU A 169 3.39 11.56 -9.20
N ARG A 170 3.72 10.53 -8.40
CA ARG A 170 4.53 10.67 -7.18
C ARG A 170 5.94 11.17 -7.47
N LEU A 171 6.58 10.64 -8.51
CA LEU A 171 7.92 11.05 -8.93
C LEU A 171 7.96 12.54 -9.29
N VAL A 172 7.00 13.02 -10.08
CA VAL A 172 6.88 14.45 -10.43
C VAL A 172 6.71 15.31 -9.18
N ARG A 173 5.90 14.86 -8.22
CA ARG A 173 5.71 15.57 -6.94
C ARG A 173 7.00 15.62 -6.14
N TYR A 174 7.69 14.50 -5.95
CA TYR A 174 8.92 14.45 -5.16
C TYR A 174 10.07 15.22 -5.83
N HIS A 175 10.12 15.22 -7.16
CA HIS A 175 11.05 16.05 -7.92
C HIS A 175 10.84 17.54 -7.64
N LYS A 176 9.58 18.02 -7.65
CA LYS A 176 9.26 19.41 -7.32
C LYS A 176 9.62 19.80 -5.89
N THR A 177 9.51 18.87 -4.94
CA THR A 177 9.89 19.11 -3.54
C THR A 177 11.41 19.12 -3.32
N PHE A 178 12.17 18.47 -4.19
CA PHE A 178 13.63 18.38 -4.08
C PHE A 178 14.36 19.63 -4.62
N LEU A 179 13.79 20.27 -5.65
CA LEU A 179 14.29 21.55 -6.20
C LEU A 179 14.02 22.71 -5.24
#